data_AF-A0A947DSN2-F1
#
_entry.id   AF-A0A947DSN2-F1
#
_cell.length_a   1.000
_cell.length_b   1.000
_cell.length_c   1.000
_cell.angle_alpha   90.00
_cell.angle_beta   90.00
_cell.angle_gamma   90.00
#
_symmetry.space_group_name_H-M   'P 1'
#
loop_
_entity.id
_entity.type
_entity.pdbx_description
1 polymer ?
#
loop_
_entity_poly.entity_id
_entity_poly.type
_entity_poly.pdbx_seq_one_letter_code
_entity_poly.pdbx_strand_id
1 'polypeptide(L)' 'MLKLYIGNKNYSSWSMRPWVLLKQAGIPFEEIKLRFDSFDADSGFKTQIGPVSPAGKVPALDDDGLVVWDSLA' A
#
# COMPACT_ATOMS: atom_id res chain seq x y z
N MET A 1 0.82 -12.18 8.91
CA MET A 1 2.04 -11.34 8.83
C MET A 1 1.68 -10.05 8.13
N LEU A 2 2.02 -8.91 8.75
CA LEU A 2 1.72 -7.58 8.20
C LEU A 2 2.26 -7.41 6.78
N LYS A 3 1.39 -6.96 5.87
CA LYS A 3 1.75 -6.61 4.48
C LYS A 3 1.42 -5.16 4.22
N LEU A 4 2.40 -4.40 3.77
CA LEU A 4 2.22 -3.00 3.38
C LEU A 4 2.30 -2.88 1.86
N TYR A 5 1.16 -2.65 1.23
CA TYR A 5 1.04 -2.37 -0.21
C TYR A 5 1.30 -0.90 -0.47
N ILE A 6 2.33 -0.59 -1.25
CA ILE A 6 2.78 0.78 -1.51
C ILE A 6 3.15 1.00 -2.96
N GLY A 7 3.06 2.26 -3.40
CA GLY A 7 3.65 2.72 -4.65
C GLY A 7 5.13 3.08 -4.48
N ASN A 8 5.69 3.75 -5.49
CA ASN A 8 7.04 4.29 -5.38
C ASN A 8 7.10 5.38 -4.30
N LYS A 9 7.85 5.13 -3.23
CA LYS A 9 7.98 6.03 -2.07
C LYS A 9 8.59 7.40 -2.42
N ASN A 10 9.36 7.51 -3.50
CA ASN A 10 9.92 8.79 -3.96
C ASN A 10 8.89 9.65 -4.69
N TYR A 11 7.80 9.06 -5.19
CA TYR A 11 6.75 9.74 -5.96
C TYR A 11 5.39 9.77 -5.25
N SER A 12 5.23 9.00 -4.18
CA SER A 12 4.01 8.94 -3.37
C SER A 12 4.36 9.15 -1.89
N SER A 13 4.19 10.38 -1.41
CA SER A 13 4.34 10.71 0.01
C SER A 13 3.40 9.90 0.90
N TRP A 14 2.19 9.60 0.39
CA TRP A 14 1.22 8.70 1.03
C TRP A 14 1.79 7.31 1.27
N SER A 15 2.54 6.76 0.31
CA SER A 15 3.20 5.46 0.46
C SER A 15 4.40 5.51 1.41
N MET A 16 5.13 6.63 1.44
CA MET A 16 6.30 6.81 2.31
C MET A 16 5.93 6.88 3.79
N ARG A 17 4.83 7.57 4.13
CA ARG A 17 4.41 7.82 5.53
C ARG A 17 4.30 6.55 6.39
N PRO A 18 3.45 5.56 6.06
CA PRO A 18 3.34 4.35 6.87
C PRO A 18 4.62 3.52 6.82
N TRP A 19 5.36 3.54 5.70
CA TRP A 19 6.62 2.82 5.58
C TRP A 19 7.67 3.33 6.58
N VAL A 20 7.89 4.64 6.66
CA VAL A 20 8.83 5.23 7.63
C VAL A 20 8.39 4.94 9.05
N LEU A 21 7.09 5.07 9.34
CA LEU A 21 6.55 4.83 10.68
C LEU A 21 6.79 3.37 11.13
N LEU A 22 6.45 2.38 10.31
CA LEU A 22 6.66 0.97 10.65
C LEU A 22 8.16 0.64 10.79
N LYS A 23 9.02 1.18 9.90
CA LYS A 23 10.47 1.01 10.00
C LYS A 23 11.02 1.63 11.29
N GLN A 24 10.62 2.84 11.62
CA GLN A 24 11.07 3.55 12.83
C GLN A 24 10.59 2.86 14.10
N ALA A 25 9.37 2.31 14.10
CA ALA A 25 8.82 1.56 15.22
C ALA A 25 9.42 0.15 15.36
N GLY A 26 10.26 -0.30 14.43
CA GLY A 26 10.83 -1.65 14.44
C GLY A 26 9.80 -2.76 14.20
N ILE A 27 8.64 -2.42 13.62
CA ILE A 27 7.57 -3.38 13.34
C ILE A 27 7.94 -4.13 12.06
N PRO A 28 8.06 -5.47 12.09
CA PRO A 28 8.34 -6.26 10.90
C PRO A 28 7.10 -6.33 10.00
N PHE A 29 7.29 -6.08 8.71
CA PHE A 29 6.25 -6.18 7.68
C PHE A 29 6.85 -6.60 6.34
N GLU A 30 6.05 -7.24 5.52
CA GLU A 30 6.35 -7.49 4.10
C GLU A 30 6.03 -6.23 3.29
N GLU A 31 6.99 -5.74 2.52
CA GLU A 31 6.80 -4.59 1.64
C GLU A 31 6.40 -5.06 0.24
N ILE A 32 5.16 -4.78 -0.16
CA ILE A 32 4.64 -5.13 -1.49
C ILE A 32 4.58 -3.87 -2.35
N LYS A 33 5.52 -3.73 -3.28
CA LYS A 33 5.58 -2.58 -4.19
C LYS A 33 4.71 -2.82 -5.42
N LEU A 34 3.75 -1.93 -5.64
CA LEU A 34 2.93 -1.90 -6.84
C LEU A 34 3.46 -0.81 -7.78
N ARG A 35 3.72 -1.18 -9.04
CA ARG A 35 4.15 -0.22 -10.08
C ARG A 35 2.92 0.55 -10.57
N PHE A 36 3.02 1.88 -10.63
CA PHE A 36 2.03 2.72 -11.31
C PHE A 36 2.31 2.72 -12.81
N ASP A 37 1.58 1.90 -13.55
CA ASP A 37 1.61 1.84 -15.02
C ASP A 37 0.53 2.73 -15.65
N SER A 38 -0.71 2.65 -15.16
CA SER A 38 -1.82 3.57 -15.42
C SER A 38 -2.78 3.58 -14.23
N PHE A 39 -3.70 4.54 -14.19
CA PHE A 39 -4.80 4.60 -13.22
C PHE A 39 -6.17 4.24 -13.82
N ASP A 40 -6.19 3.85 -15.10
CA ASP A 40 -7.36 3.27 -15.76
C ASP A 40 -7.79 1.97 -15.06
N ALA A 41 -9.09 1.65 -15.15
CA ALA A 41 -9.70 0.57 -14.35
C ALA A 41 -9.08 -0.82 -14.60
N ASP A 42 -8.56 -1.05 -15.80
CA ASP A 42 -7.96 -2.29 -16.28
C ASP A 42 -6.42 -2.32 -16.18
N SER A 43 -5.80 -1.29 -15.58
CA SER A 43 -4.34 -1.22 -15.45
C SER A 43 -3.76 -2.32 -14.56
N GLY A 44 -2.48 -2.64 -14.75
CA GLY A 44 -1.74 -3.57 -13.90
C GLY A 44 -1.75 -3.13 -12.44
N PHE A 45 -1.66 -1.82 -12.18
CA PHE A 45 -1.81 -1.28 -10.84
C PHE A 45 -3.21 -1.58 -10.25
N LYS A 46 -4.28 -1.24 -10.98
CA LYS A 46 -5.67 -1.38 -10.49
C LYS A 46 -6.07 -2.84 -10.28
N THR A 47 -5.66 -3.73 -11.19
CA THR A 47 -5.90 -5.17 -11.06
C THR A 47 -5.22 -5.80 -9.85
N GLN A 48 -4.07 -5.26 -9.42
CA GLN A 48 -3.35 -5.75 -8.23
C GLN A 48 -3.90 -5.18 -6.91
N ILE A 49 -4.25 -3.89 -6.85
CA ILE A 49 -4.71 -3.26 -5.60
C ILE A 49 -6.20 -3.48 -5.33
N GLY A 50 -7.02 -3.63 -6.38
CA GLY A 50 -8.48 -3.78 -6.27
C GLY A 50 -8.92 -4.95 -5.37
N PRO A 51 -8.32 -6.15 -5.48
CA PRO A 51 -8.63 -7.26 -4.58
C PRO A 51 -8.20 -7.05 -3.12
N VAL A 52 -7.28 -6.13 -2.85
CA VAL A 52 -6.73 -5.86 -1.51
C VAL A 52 -7.58 -4.82 -0.79
N SER A 53 -7.84 -3.68 -1.45
CA SER A 53 -8.61 -2.59 -0.85
C SER A 53 -9.68 -2.10 -1.83
N PRO A 54 -10.94 -1.94 -1.37
CA PRO A 54 -12.01 -1.41 -2.22
C PRO A 54 -11.76 0.03 -2.65
N ALA A 55 -10.89 0.76 -1.95
CA ALA A 55 -10.48 2.11 -2.35
C ALA A 55 -9.63 2.09 -3.63
N GLY A 56 -9.01 0.95 -3.98
CA GLY A 56 -8.18 0.80 -5.17
C GLY A 56 -6.99 1.78 -5.21
N LYS A 57 -6.45 2.09 -4.02
CA LYS A 57 -5.39 3.09 -3.78
C LYS A 57 -4.36 2.52 -2.81
N VAL A 58 -3.18 3.12 -2.82
CA VAL A 58 -2.11 2.87 -1.85
C VAL A 58 -1.86 4.13 -1.01
N PRO A 59 -1.37 4.01 0.23
CA PRO A 59 -1.01 2.77 0.93
C PRO A 59 -2.23 1.95 1.37
N ALA A 60 -2.03 0.63 1.51
CA ALA A 60 -2.95 -0.26 2.22
C ALA A 60 -2.13 -1.21 3.09
N LEU A 61 -2.48 -1.29 4.37
CA LEU A 61 -1.89 -2.21 5.34
C LEU A 61 -2.88 -3.37 5.55
N ASP A 62 -2.42 -4.59 5.31
CA ASP A 62 -3.16 -5.82 5.56
C ASP A 62 -2.57 -6.51 6.79
N ASP A 63 -3.40 -6.67 7.82
CA ASP A 63 -3.12 -7.45 9.02
C ASP A 63 -4.05 -8.66 9.07
N ASP A 64 -3.57 -9.77 8.51
CA ASP A 64 -4.26 -11.07 8.49
C ASP A 64 -5.74 -10.98 8.01
N GLY A 65 -5.97 -10.19 6.97
CA GLY A 65 -7.28 -10.00 6.32
C GLY A 65 -8.01 -8.73 6.75
N LEU A 66 -7.56 -8.05 7.81
CA LEU A 66 -8.01 -6.70 8.14
C LEU A 66 -7.21 -5.69 7.33
N VAL A 67 -7.88 -5.03 6.37
CA VAL A 67 -7.24 -4.04 5.51
C VAL A 67 -7.58 -2.62 5.94
N VAL A 68 -6.56 -1.88 6.38
CA VAL A 68 -6.64 -0.44 6.63
C VAL A 68 -6.02 0.30 5.45
N TRP A 69 -6.77 1.24 4.88
CA TRP A 69 -6.33 2.10 3.79
C TRP A 69 -6.46 3.56 4.22
N ASP A 70 -5.75 4.44 3.51
CA ASP A 70 -5.42 5.81 3.95
C ASP A 70 -4.25 5.84 4.94
N SER A 71 -3.37 6.84 4.79
CA SER A 71 -2.17 6.96 5.61
C SER A 71 -2.43 7.58 6.99
N LEU A 72 -3.61 8.14 7.23
CA LEU A 72 -4.00 8.81 8.48
C LEU A 72 -5.06 8.03 9.30
N ALA A 73 -5.57 6.93 8.76
CA ALA A 73 -6.58 6.09 9.40
C ALA A 73 -6.06 5.39 10.66
#